data_AF-A0A4Q0ZPC1-F1
#
_entry.id   AF-A0A4Q0ZPC1-F1
#
_cell.length_a   1.000
_cell.length_b   1.000
_cell.length_c   1.000
_cell.angle_alpha   90.00
_cell.angle_beta   90.00
_cell.angle_gamma   90.00
#
_symmetry.space_group_name_H-M   'P 1'
#
loop_
_entity.id
_entity.type
_entity.pdbx_description
1 polymer ?
#
loop_
_entity_poly.entity_id
_entity_poly.type
_entity_poly.pdbx_seq_one_letter_code
_entity_poly.pdbx_strand_id
1 'polypeptide(L)'
;MVALFFVLVFPGNISQYVNEINAFGLDTDTKRLIRLFFQPLLVWWALCATGALRAWSISKQSNIEIYNFSAKSLSGEEINFDKYKGKIILIVNTASKCGFTYQYKGLEELYRKYKDKGLVILGFPCNQFGNQEPGNENSIKEGCLINYGVSFQMFSKVDVNGSSAHPLFNYLKSCMSGILGSRIKWNFTKFLIDQNGVVIKRFGSIDSAKKIEFFLKQIIS
;
A
#
# COMPACT_ATOMS: atom_id res chain seq x y z
N MET A 1 -21.38 -3.20 10.79
CA MET A 1 -22.43 -2.49 11.57
C MET A 1 -22.26 -0.97 11.54
N VAL A 2 -21.08 -0.42 11.91
CA VAL A 2 -20.86 1.04 12.02
C VAL A 2 -20.98 1.81 10.69
N ALA A 3 -20.43 1.30 9.57
CA ALA A 3 -20.56 1.96 8.27
C ALA A 3 -22.01 2.00 7.75
N LEU A 4 -22.81 0.97 8.04
CA LEU A 4 -24.23 0.91 7.65
C LEU A 4 -25.04 1.99 8.40
N PHE A 5 -24.74 2.20 9.69
CA PHE A 5 -25.35 3.25 10.51
C PHE A 5 -25.16 4.63 9.87
N PHE A 6 -23.95 4.97 9.42
CA PHE A 6 -23.67 6.29 8.86
C PHE A 6 -24.23 6.52 7.44
N VAL A 7 -24.29 5.48 6.61
CA VAL A 7 -24.96 5.54 5.30
C VAL A 7 -26.48 5.72 5.45
N LEU A 8 -27.08 5.18 6.52
CA LEU A 8 -28.50 5.38 6.84
C LEU A 8 -28.79 6.76 7.45
N VAL A 9 -27.82 7.35 8.17
CA VAL A 9 -27.96 8.68 8.78
C VAL A 9 -27.96 9.80 7.74
N PHE A 10 -27.27 9.64 6.60
CA PHE A 10 -27.12 10.72 5.62
C PHE A 10 -28.43 11.07 4.87
N PRO A 11 -29.18 10.10 4.32
CA PRO A 11 -30.51 10.36 3.76
C PRO A 11 -31.47 10.90 4.82
N GLY A 12 -31.36 10.43 6.06
CA GLY A 12 -32.12 10.96 7.21
C GLY A 12 -31.82 12.44 7.46
N ASN A 13 -30.55 12.84 7.49
CA ASN A 13 -30.15 14.24 7.68
C ASN A 13 -30.62 15.16 6.52
N ILE A 14 -30.55 14.68 5.26
CA ILE A 14 -31.07 15.41 4.11
C ILE A 14 -32.59 15.56 4.21
N SER A 15 -33.30 14.47 4.52
CA SER A 15 -34.76 14.49 4.70
C SER A 15 -35.17 15.42 5.85
N GLN A 16 -34.44 15.41 6.98
CA GLN A 16 -34.69 16.31 8.10
C GLN A 16 -34.49 17.78 7.73
N TYR A 17 -33.48 18.10 6.91
CA TYR A 17 -33.25 19.45 6.44
C TYR A 17 -34.33 19.91 5.43
N VAL A 18 -34.63 19.09 4.43
CA VAL A 18 -35.59 19.43 3.35
C VAL A 18 -37.02 19.55 3.86
N ASN A 19 -37.41 18.73 4.85
CA ASN A 19 -38.77 18.72 5.37
C ASN A 19 -38.91 19.44 6.72
N GLU A 20 -37.89 20.18 7.15
CA GLU A 20 -37.89 20.97 8.39
C GLU A 20 -38.25 20.15 9.65
N ILE A 21 -37.86 18.87 9.69
CA ILE A 21 -38.23 17.96 10.77
C ILE A 21 -37.35 18.26 12.00
N ASN A 22 -37.99 18.65 13.09
CA ASN A 22 -37.32 18.85 14.38
C ASN A 22 -36.84 17.52 14.97
N ALA A 23 -35.65 17.55 15.58
CA ALA A 23 -35.11 16.45 16.36
C ALA A 23 -34.33 16.99 17.57
N PHE A 24 -33.85 16.10 18.43
CA PHE A 24 -33.08 16.50 19.63
C PHE A 24 -31.91 17.42 19.25
N GLY A 25 -31.99 18.69 19.67
CA GLY A 25 -30.99 19.73 19.38
C GLY A 25 -30.99 20.26 17.93
N LEU A 26 -32.00 19.95 17.11
CA LEU A 26 -32.16 20.38 15.71
C LEU A 26 -33.51 21.08 15.48
N ASP A 27 -33.77 22.11 16.27
CA ASP A 27 -34.98 22.92 16.30
C ASP A 27 -34.92 24.15 15.37
N THR A 28 -33.78 24.41 14.73
CA THR A 28 -33.61 25.54 13.79
C THR A 28 -32.95 25.11 12.49
N ASP A 29 -33.22 25.85 11.40
CA ASP A 29 -32.62 25.60 10.08
C ASP A 29 -31.11 25.72 10.12
N THR A 30 -30.57 26.69 10.87
CA THR A 30 -29.13 26.86 11.07
C THR A 30 -28.51 25.61 11.70
N LYS A 31 -29.14 25.02 12.72
CA LYS A 31 -28.64 23.80 13.38
C LYS A 31 -28.71 22.59 12.45
N ARG A 32 -29.80 22.43 11.67
CA ARG A 32 -29.94 21.38 10.65
C ARG A 32 -28.89 21.53 9.54
N LEU A 33 -28.65 22.76 9.06
CA LEU A 33 -27.64 23.08 8.06
C LEU A 33 -26.23 22.74 8.55
N ILE A 34 -25.87 23.18 9.76
CA ILE A 34 -24.56 22.88 10.37
C ILE A 34 -24.34 21.37 10.45
N ARG A 35 -25.34 20.61 10.91
CA ARG A 35 -25.24 19.15 11.01
C ARG A 35 -25.06 18.50 9.64
N LEU A 36 -25.75 18.97 8.60
CA LEU A 36 -25.63 18.45 7.24
C LEU A 36 -24.19 18.51 6.72
N PHE A 37 -23.44 19.57 7.04
CA PHE A 37 -22.03 19.73 6.64
C PHE A 37 -21.03 19.10 7.63
N PHE A 38 -21.28 19.22 8.94
CA PHE A 38 -20.31 18.82 9.95
C PHE A 38 -20.37 17.31 10.27
N GLN A 39 -21.55 16.69 10.15
CA GLN A 39 -21.68 15.27 10.42
C GLN A 39 -20.89 14.38 9.46
N PRO A 40 -20.89 14.56 8.13
CA PRO A 40 -19.99 13.83 7.23
C PRO A 40 -18.52 13.88 7.68
N LEU A 41 -18.06 15.05 8.14
CA LEU A 41 -16.69 15.23 8.63
C LEU A 41 -16.44 14.42 9.91
N LEU A 42 -17.38 14.45 10.86
CA LEU A 42 -17.30 13.65 12.09
C LEU A 42 -17.33 12.15 11.83
N VAL A 43 -18.16 11.69 10.88
CA VAL A 43 -18.20 10.29 10.45
C VAL A 43 -16.86 9.89 9.85
N TRP A 44 -16.35 10.69 8.92
CA TRP A 44 -15.07 10.44 8.29
C TRP A 44 -13.94 10.39 9.34
N TRP A 45 -13.94 11.34 10.26
CA TRP A 45 -12.98 11.40 11.36
C TRP A 45 -13.09 10.17 12.26
N ALA A 46 -14.30 9.76 12.67
CA ALA A 46 -14.51 8.56 13.47
C ALA A 46 -14.03 7.28 12.76
N LEU A 47 -14.33 7.13 11.46
CA LEU A 47 -13.85 6.00 10.65
C LEU A 47 -12.33 5.96 10.56
N CYS A 48 -11.68 7.12 10.46
CA CYS A 48 -10.22 7.23 10.44
C CYS A 48 -9.59 7.00 11.83
N ALA A 49 -10.21 7.50 12.90
CA ALA A 49 -9.68 7.49 14.26
C ALA A 49 -9.84 6.14 14.97
N THR A 50 -10.83 5.34 14.60
CA THR A 50 -11.16 4.06 15.27
C THR A 50 -10.54 2.83 14.62
N GLY A 51 -9.75 3.00 13.55
CA GLY A 51 -9.21 1.87 12.78
C GLY A 51 -10.27 1.06 12.04
N ALA A 52 -11.54 1.50 11.99
CA ALA A 52 -12.64 0.81 11.32
C ALA A 52 -12.34 0.55 9.83
N LEU A 53 -11.67 1.48 9.15
CA LEU A 53 -11.22 1.31 7.77
C LEU A 53 -10.18 0.19 7.62
N ARG A 54 -9.26 0.06 8.60
CA ARG A 54 -8.27 -1.02 8.65
C ARG A 54 -8.94 -2.37 8.90
N ALA A 55 -9.84 -2.45 9.87
CA ALA A 55 -10.60 -3.68 10.16
C ALA A 55 -11.44 -4.13 8.95
N TRP A 56 -12.09 -3.19 8.26
CA TRP A 56 -12.81 -3.47 7.03
C TRP A 56 -11.88 -3.95 5.91
N SER A 57 -10.71 -3.32 5.74
CA SER A 57 -9.70 -3.78 4.76
C SER A 57 -9.21 -5.20 5.06
N ILE A 58 -8.92 -5.51 6.34
CA ILE A 58 -8.53 -6.85 6.79
C ILE A 58 -9.64 -7.87 6.47
N SER A 59 -10.90 -7.54 6.78
CA SER A 59 -12.03 -8.44 6.51
C SER A 59 -12.25 -8.77 5.02
N LYS A 60 -11.69 -7.93 4.13
CA LYS A 60 -11.78 -8.09 2.68
C LYS A 60 -10.57 -8.80 2.08
N GLN A 61 -9.49 -8.94 2.85
CA GLN A 61 -8.29 -9.63 2.40
C GLN A 61 -8.54 -11.14 2.37
N SER A 62 -8.08 -11.83 1.33
CA SER A 62 -8.27 -13.28 1.20
C SER A 62 -7.51 -14.03 2.30
N ASN A 63 -7.92 -15.26 2.63
CA ASN A 63 -7.20 -16.17 3.55
C ASN A 63 -5.77 -16.55 3.10
N ILE A 64 -5.28 -15.94 2.01
CA ILE A 64 -3.92 -16.14 1.52
C ILE A 64 -3.01 -15.20 2.31
N GLU A 65 -2.10 -15.77 3.07
CA GLU A 65 -1.10 -15.01 3.81
C GLU A 65 0.09 -14.66 2.93
N ILE A 66 0.65 -13.47 3.14
CA ILE A 66 1.88 -13.03 2.46
C ILE A 66 3.05 -13.99 2.69
N TYR A 67 3.02 -14.72 3.80
CA TYR A 67 4.07 -15.66 4.23
C TYR A 67 4.09 -16.96 3.43
N ASN A 68 3.01 -17.26 2.68
CA ASN A 68 2.93 -18.46 1.84
C ASN A 68 3.57 -18.26 0.46
N PHE A 69 4.05 -17.04 0.15
CA PHE A 69 4.75 -16.77 -1.10
C PHE A 69 6.24 -17.03 -0.97
N SER A 70 6.86 -17.32 -2.11
CA SER A 70 8.30 -17.35 -2.28
C SER A 70 8.66 -16.65 -3.58
N ALA A 71 9.93 -16.30 -3.72
CA ALA A 71 10.47 -15.84 -4.98
C ALA A 71 11.97 -16.13 -5.08
N LYS A 72 12.43 -16.30 -6.31
CA LYS A 72 13.85 -16.50 -6.62
C LYS A 72 14.65 -15.23 -6.38
N SER A 73 15.77 -15.35 -5.69
CA SER A 73 16.77 -14.29 -5.53
C SER A 73 17.54 -14.08 -6.83
N LEU A 74 18.33 -13.00 -6.91
CA LEU A 74 19.22 -12.79 -8.06
C LEU A 74 20.30 -13.87 -8.22
N SER A 75 20.58 -14.69 -7.20
CA SER A 75 21.46 -15.87 -7.30
C SER A 75 20.73 -17.16 -7.70
N GLY A 76 19.41 -17.10 -7.90
CA GLY A 76 18.56 -18.24 -8.25
C GLY A 76 18.06 -19.06 -7.06
N GLU A 77 18.38 -18.65 -5.83
CA GLU A 77 17.90 -19.29 -4.60
C GLU A 77 16.41 -18.95 -4.35
N GLU A 78 15.60 -19.94 -4.05
CA GLU A 78 14.19 -19.72 -3.67
C GLU A 78 14.10 -19.22 -2.22
N ILE A 79 13.62 -17.99 -2.02
CA ILE A 79 13.45 -17.41 -0.69
C ILE A 79 11.97 -17.43 -0.30
N ASN A 80 11.63 -18.19 0.74
CA ASN A 80 10.30 -18.22 1.32
C ASN A 80 10.06 -16.97 2.19
N PHE A 81 8.87 -16.36 2.09
CA PHE A 81 8.52 -15.14 2.81
C PHE A 81 8.15 -15.37 4.27
N ASP A 82 7.95 -16.61 4.70
CA ASP A 82 7.77 -17.01 6.09
C ASP A 82 8.86 -16.44 7.03
N LYS A 83 10.11 -16.33 6.52
CA LYS A 83 11.23 -15.71 7.25
C LYS A 83 11.01 -14.24 7.62
N TYR A 84 10.04 -13.58 6.99
CA TYR A 84 9.71 -12.17 7.23
C TYR A 84 8.50 -12.01 8.18
N LYS A 85 8.04 -13.07 8.83
CA LYS A 85 7.00 -12.99 9.89
C LYS A 85 7.41 -11.98 10.98
N GLY A 86 6.44 -11.17 11.41
CA GLY A 86 6.65 -10.10 12.39
C GLY A 86 7.41 -8.88 11.87
N LYS A 87 7.85 -8.88 10.60
CA LYS A 87 8.53 -7.73 9.98
C LYS A 87 7.53 -6.83 9.25
N ILE A 88 7.88 -5.56 9.12
CA ILE A 88 7.20 -4.63 8.23
C ILE A 88 7.83 -4.81 6.85
N ILE A 89 7.04 -5.13 5.84
CA ILE A 89 7.55 -5.47 4.51
C ILE A 89 7.14 -4.39 3.52
N LEU A 90 8.10 -3.84 2.78
CA LEU A 90 7.86 -2.96 1.65
C LEU A 90 8.25 -3.67 0.35
N ILE A 91 7.25 -4.07 -0.44
CA ILE A 91 7.46 -4.72 -1.74
C ILE A 91 7.42 -3.67 -2.83
N VAL A 92 8.43 -3.65 -3.71
CA VAL A 92 8.57 -2.64 -4.77
C VAL A 92 8.85 -3.31 -6.10
N ASN A 93 8.09 -2.99 -7.16
CA ASN A 93 8.51 -3.34 -8.51
C ASN A 93 9.52 -2.31 -9.02
N THR A 94 10.68 -2.74 -9.50
CA THR A 94 11.79 -1.85 -9.82
C THR A 94 12.22 -1.94 -11.29
N ALA A 95 13.01 -0.96 -11.73
CA ALA A 95 13.61 -0.91 -13.05
C ALA A 95 14.94 -0.13 -13.01
N SER A 96 15.98 -0.59 -13.70
CA SER A 96 17.31 0.05 -13.74
C SER A 96 17.45 1.17 -14.77
N LYS A 97 16.63 1.19 -15.83
CA LYS A 97 16.68 2.22 -16.90
C LYS A 97 15.43 3.09 -16.91
N CYS A 98 14.97 3.49 -15.72
CA CYS A 98 13.76 4.28 -15.53
C CYS A 98 14.08 5.69 -15.02
N GLY A 99 13.29 6.69 -15.40
CA GLY A 99 13.38 8.05 -14.84
C GLY A 99 13.09 8.14 -13.34
N PHE A 100 12.63 7.06 -12.71
CA PHE A 100 12.38 6.95 -11.27
C PHE A 100 13.50 6.24 -10.49
N THR A 101 14.64 5.90 -11.13
CA THR A 101 15.78 5.24 -10.48
C THR A 101 16.37 6.03 -9.31
N TYR A 102 16.20 7.37 -9.28
CA TYR A 102 16.56 8.21 -8.13
C TYR A 102 15.88 7.75 -6.82
N GLN A 103 14.77 7.01 -6.90
CA GLN A 103 14.08 6.48 -5.72
C GLN A 103 14.82 5.35 -5.03
N TYR A 104 15.76 4.67 -5.70
CA TYR A 104 16.61 3.67 -5.03
C TYR A 104 17.33 4.27 -3.83
N LYS A 105 17.86 5.50 -3.97
CA LYS A 105 18.51 6.22 -2.87
C LYS A 105 17.57 6.44 -1.69
N GLY A 106 16.35 6.92 -1.94
CA GLY A 106 15.37 7.15 -0.89
C GLY A 106 14.89 5.86 -0.20
N LEU A 107 14.77 4.77 -0.97
CA LEU A 107 14.42 3.45 -0.42
C LEU A 107 15.58 2.87 0.42
N GLU A 108 16.82 3.03 -0.03
CA GLU A 108 18.01 2.60 0.71
C GLU A 108 18.17 3.38 2.02
N GLU A 109 17.98 4.70 2.00
CA GLU A 109 18.00 5.54 3.21
C GLU A 109 16.91 5.09 4.21
N LEU A 110 15.70 4.80 3.73
CA LEU A 110 14.64 4.23 4.57
C LEU A 110 15.03 2.89 5.15
N TYR A 111 15.56 1.99 4.32
CA TYR A 111 15.97 0.66 4.75
C TYR A 111 17.02 0.75 5.85
N ARG A 112 18.11 1.50 5.62
CA ARG A 112 19.17 1.68 6.62
C ARG A 112 18.65 2.24 7.94
N LYS A 113 17.69 3.17 7.89
CA LYS A 113 17.13 3.83 9.08
C LYS A 113 16.20 2.93 9.90
N TYR A 114 15.47 2.01 9.25
CA TYR A 114 14.40 1.23 9.88
C TYR A 114 14.62 -0.28 9.89
N LYS A 115 15.68 -0.81 9.26
CA LYS A 115 15.97 -2.26 9.24
C LYS A 115 16.06 -2.87 10.64
N ASP A 116 16.71 -2.18 11.56
CA ASP A 116 16.89 -2.63 12.95
C ASP A 116 15.59 -2.48 13.77
N LYS A 117 14.61 -1.74 13.22
CA LYS A 117 13.22 -1.64 13.73
C LYS A 117 12.26 -2.59 13.01
N GLY A 118 12.80 -3.56 12.25
CA GLY A 118 12.00 -4.60 11.61
C GLY A 118 11.50 -4.28 10.20
N LEU A 119 11.94 -3.20 9.56
CA LEU A 119 11.64 -2.95 8.15
C LEU A 119 12.47 -3.86 7.23
N VAL A 120 11.81 -4.49 6.26
CA VAL A 120 12.45 -5.21 5.16
C VAL A 120 11.93 -4.62 3.85
N ILE A 121 12.83 -4.33 2.91
CA ILE A 121 12.45 -3.93 1.55
C ILE A 121 12.76 -5.08 0.59
N LEU A 122 11.79 -5.43 -0.25
CA LEU A 122 11.87 -6.51 -1.23
C LEU A 122 11.70 -5.90 -2.64
N GLY A 123 12.77 -5.88 -3.43
CA GLY A 123 12.78 -5.33 -4.78
C GLY A 123 12.58 -6.40 -5.86
N PHE A 124 11.63 -6.15 -6.75
CA PHE A 124 11.24 -7.03 -7.86
C PHE A 124 11.46 -6.33 -9.21
N PRO A 125 12.59 -6.55 -9.88
CA PRO A 125 12.83 -6.04 -11.21
C PRO A 125 11.71 -6.46 -12.17
N CYS A 126 11.26 -5.56 -13.04
CA CYS A 126 10.17 -5.83 -13.98
C CYS A 126 10.39 -5.09 -15.31
N ASN A 127 10.30 -5.82 -16.44
CA ASN A 127 10.52 -5.23 -17.76
C ASN A 127 9.23 -4.77 -18.47
N GLN A 128 8.06 -4.96 -17.86
CA GLN A 128 6.75 -4.70 -18.50
C GLN A 128 6.46 -3.22 -18.76
N PHE A 129 7.30 -2.30 -18.26
CA PHE A 129 7.08 -0.86 -18.32
C PHE A 129 8.20 -0.21 -19.14
N GLY A 130 7.91 0.04 -20.42
CA GLY A 130 8.83 0.69 -21.35
C GLY A 130 10.13 -0.08 -21.61
N ASN A 131 10.17 -1.39 -21.37
CA ASN A 131 11.37 -2.23 -21.49
C ASN A 131 12.59 -1.68 -20.71
N GLN A 132 12.33 -1.14 -19.52
CA GLN A 132 13.32 -0.42 -18.69
C GLN A 132 14.15 -1.34 -17.77
N GLU A 133 13.98 -2.66 -17.88
CA GLU A 133 14.77 -3.69 -17.19
C GLU A 133 15.15 -4.84 -18.16
N PRO A 134 15.87 -4.55 -19.27
CA PRO A 134 16.15 -5.53 -20.30
C PRO A 134 17.23 -6.55 -19.89
N GLY A 135 18.05 -6.21 -18.88
CA GLY A 135 19.16 -7.04 -18.42
C GLY A 135 18.72 -8.36 -17.80
N ASN A 136 19.67 -9.30 -17.72
CA ASN A 136 19.52 -10.53 -16.94
C ASN A 136 19.84 -10.27 -15.46
N GLU A 137 19.70 -11.29 -14.63
CA GLU A 137 19.89 -11.22 -13.17
C GLU A 137 21.27 -10.69 -12.79
N ASN A 138 22.33 -11.06 -13.53
CA ASN A 138 23.69 -10.58 -13.28
C ASN A 138 23.81 -9.07 -13.57
N SER A 139 23.29 -8.61 -14.71
CA SER A 139 23.28 -7.18 -15.04
C SER A 139 22.44 -6.36 -14.07
N ILE A 140 21.32 -6.91 -13.59
CA ILE A 140 20.46 -6.27 -12.59
C ILE A 140 21.20 -6.17 -11.25
N LYS A 141 21.90 -7.23 -10.85
CA LYS A 141 22.70 -7.27 -9.62
C LYS A 141 23.78 -6.19 -9.63
N GLU A 142 24.56 -6.11 -10.71
CA GLU A 142 25.58 -5.07 -10.88
C GLU A 142 24.95 -3.67 -10.89
N GLY A 143 23.89 -3.47 -11.67
CA GLY A 143 23.21 -2.18 -11.76
C GLY A 143 22.67 -1.69 -10.41
N CYS A 144 21.98 -2.54 -9.65
CA CYS A 144 21.36 -2.14 -8.39
C CYS A 144 22.38 -1.98 -7.25
N LEU A 145 23.30 -2.94 -7.10
CA LEU A 145 24.25 -2.93 -5.99
C LEU A 145 25.38 -1.91 -6.23
N ILE A 146 25.95 -1.87 -7.44
CA ILE A 146 27.13 -1.05 -7.73
C ILE A 146 26.72 0.38 -8.05
N ASN A 147 25.75 0.60 -8.94
CA ASN A 147 25.44 1.96 -9.40
C ASN A 147 24.52 2.72 -8.43
N TYR A 148 23.67 2.02 -7.68
CA TYR A 148 22.69 2.65 -6.80
C TYR A 148 22.92 2.40 -5.30
N GLY A 149 23.88 1.55 -4.93
CA GLY A 149 24.24 1.30 -3.52
C GLY A 149 23.13 0.64 -2.70
N VAL A 150 22.24 -0.09 -3.36
CA VAL A 150 21.11 -0.78 -2.73
C VAL A 150 21.62 -1.96 -1.91
N SER A 151 21.18 -2.07 -0.66
CA SER A 151 21.55 -3.18 0.24
C SER A 151 20.37 -4.04 0.69
N PHE A 152 19.15 -3.68 0.31
CA PHE A 152 17.96 -4.49 0.57
C PHE A 152 17.81 -5.65 -0.43
N GLN A 153 16.96 -6.63 -0.09
CA GLN A 153 16.82 -7.86 -0.86
C GLN A 153 16.24 -7.59 -2.25
N MET A 154 16.98 -8.00 -3.28
CA MET A 154 16.53 -8.01 -4.68
C MET A 154 16.24 -9.43 -5.15
N PHE A 155 15.17 -9.59 -5.92
CA PHE A 155 14.72 -10.86 -6.49
C PHE A 155 14.99 -10.90 -8.00
N SER A 156 14.85 -12.10 -8.59
CA SER A 156 14.82 -12.28 -10.04
C SER A 156 13.71 -11.46 -10.67
N LYS A 157 13.86 -11.21 -11.96
CA LYS A 157 12.89 -10.43 -12.73
C LYS A 157 11.55 -11.16 -12.79
N VAL A 158 10.46 -10.43 -12.56
CA VAL A 158 9.11 -10.98 -12.60
C VAL A 158 8.16 -10.09 -13.38
N ASP A 159 7.11 -10.70 -13.91
CA ASP A 159 5.95 -9.98 -14.41
C ASP A 159 5.02 -9.62 -13.25
N VAL A 160 4.45 -8.42 -13.28
CA VAL A 160 3.56 -7.91 -12.23
C VAL A 160 2.13 -7.70 -12.72
N ASN A 161 1.91 -7.74 -14.03
CA ASN A 161 0.63 -7.64 -14.73
C ASN A 161 0.46 -8.76 -15.76
N GLY A 162 -0.78 -9.02 -16.17
CA GLY A 162 -1.11 -10.05 -17.16
C GLY A 162 -1.25 -11.45 -16.55
N SER A 163 -1.44 -12.45 -17.41
CA SER A 163 -1.58 -13.86 -17.04
C SER A 163 -0.28 -14.47 -16.51
N SER A 164 0.87 -13.96 -16.96
CA SER A 164 2.21 -14.34 -16.48
C SER A 164 2.61 -13.67 -15.16
N ALA A 165 1.75 -12.80 -14.60
CA ALA A 165 2.08 -12.07 -13.39
C ALA A 165 2.36 -13.03 -12.23
N HIS A 166 3.43 -12.76 -11.49
CA HIS A 166 3.79 -13.52 -10.31
C HIS A 166 2.62 -13.55 -9.32
N PRO A 167 2.27 -14.71 -8.73
CA PRO A 167 1.11 -14.86 -7.82
C PRO A 167 1.08 -13.82 -6.70
N LEU A 168 2.25 -13.51 -6.13
CA LEU A 168 2.45 -12.41 -5.18
C LEU A 168 1.83 -11.09 -5.65
N PHE A 169 2.13 -10.64 -6.87
CA PHE A 169 1.62 -9.37 -7.36
C PHE A 169 0.11 -9.42 -7.65
N ASN A 170 -0.42 -10.55 -8.09
CA ASN A 170 -1.88 -10.74 -8.20
C ASN A 170 -2.56 -10.60 -6.84
N TYR A 171 -2.01 -11.22 -5.80
CA TYR A 171 -2.45 -11.06 -4.42
C TYR A 171 -2.39 -9.60 -3.95
N LEU A 172 -1.25 -8.92 -4.08
CA LEU A 172 -1.06 -7.54 -3.65
C LEU A 172 -2.06 -6.57 -4.32
N LYS A 173 -2.27 -6.73 -5.64
CA LYS A 173 -3.25 -5.94 -6.40
C LYS A 173 -4.69 -6.21 -5.98
N SER A 174 -5.01 -7.44 -5.58
CA SER A 174 -6.34 -7.82 -5.09
C SER A 174 -6.64 -7.23 -3.70
N CYS A 175 -5.62 -7.17 -2.83
CA CYS A 175 -5.73 -6.57 -1.50
C CYS A 175 -5.90 -5.04 -1.60
N MET A 176 -5.07 -4.40 -2.42
CA MET A 176 -5.04 -2.94 -2.56
C MET A 176 -5.04 -2.51 -4.02
N SER A 177 -6.25 -2.23 -4.52
CA SER A 177 -6.42 -1.60 -5.84
C SER A 177 -5.99 -0.14 -5.81
N GLY A 178 -5.42 0.34 -6.91
CA GLY A 178 -5.18 1.77 -7.10
C GLY A 178 -6.48 2.51 -7.45
N ILE A 179 -6.41 3.84 -7.46
CA ILE A 179 -7.54 4.73 -7.77
C ILE A 179 -8.15 4.39 -9.15
N LEU A 180 -7.31 4.01 -10.12
CA LEU A 180 -7.69 3.66 -11.49
C LEU A 180 -7.64 2.13 -11.72
N GLY A 181 -8.04 1.35 -10.71
CA GLY A 181 -8.11 -0.10 -10.74
C GLY A 181 -6.87 -0.83 -10.19
N SER A 182 -6.92 -2.15 -10.24
CA SER A 182 -5.94 -3.04 -9.60
C SER A 182 -4.59 -3.10 -10.32
N ARG A 183 -4.56 -2.87 -11.64
CA ARG A 183 -3.34 -2.94 -12.49
C ARG A 183 -2.22 -2.03 -11.98
N ILE A 184 -0.98 -2.53 -11.97
CA ILE A 184 0.22 -1.71 -11.69
C ILE A 184 0.50 -0.86 -12.93
N LYS A 185 0.63 0.46 -12.74
CA LYS A 185 0.66 1.41 -13.85
C LYS A 185 2.08 1.67 -14.35
N TRP A 186 3.08 1.62 -13.46
CA TRP A 186 4.45 1.92 -13.82
C TRP A 186 5.46 1.31 -12.83
N ASN A 187 6.74 1.44 -13.15
CA ASN A 187 7.87 1.12 -12.26
C ASN A 187 7.76 1.87 -10.93
N PHE A 188 8.32 1.31 -9.87
CA PHE A 188 8.34 1.90 -8.53
C PHE A 188 6.94 2.03 -7.88
N THR A 189 5.98 1.15 -8.17
CA THR A 189 4.81 0.98 -7.30
C THR A 189 5.24 0.22 -6.05
N LYS A 190 4.77 0.63 -4.86
CA LYS A 190 5.11 -0.04 -3.59
C LYS A 190 3.88 -0.55 -2.88
N PHE A 191 4.01 -1.67 -2.19
CA PHE A 191 3.02 -2.20 -1.27
C PHE A 191 3.65 -2.32 0.11
N LEU A 192 2.97 -1.77 1.11
CA LEU A 192 3.39 -1.83 2.50
C LEU A 192 2.52 -2.83 3.24
N ILE A 193 3.19 -3.74 3.92
CA ILE A 193 2.63 -4.84 4.68
C ILE A 193 3.08 -4.67 6.14
N ASP A 194 2.14 -4.80 7.07
CA ASP A 194 2.44 -4.69 8.50
C ASP A 194 3.02 -6.00 9.07
N GLN A 195 3.34 -5.96 10.36
CA GLN A 195 3.95 -7.08 11.10
C GLN A 195 3.07 -8.34 11.16
N ASN A 196 1.77 -8.20 10.90
CA ASN A 196 0.80 -9.31 10.89
C ASN A 196 0.59 -9.86 9.47
N GLY A 197 1.28 -9.33 8.46
CA GLY A 197 1.16 -9.79 7.09
C GLY A 197 0.01 -9.15 6.30
N VAL A 198 -0.62 -8.11 6.85
CA VAL A 198 -1.75 -7.40 6.23
C VAL A 198 -1.24 -6.33 5.27
N VAL A 199 -1.78 -6.28 4.05
CA VAL A 199 -1.40 -5.25 3.06
C VAL A 199 -2.16 -3.97 3.39
N ILE A 200 -1.48 -3.01 4.02
CA ILE A 200 -2.10 -1.81 4.60
C ILE A 200 -2.01 -0.57 3.71
N LYS A 201 -1.09 -0.53 2.73
CA LYS A 201 -0.98 0.62 1.81
C LYS A 201 -0.40 0.23 0.46
N ARG A 202 -0.89 0.89 -0.59
CA ARG A 202 -0.27 0.93 -1.92
C ARG A 202 0.17 2.36 -2.23
N PHE A 203 1.40 2.50 -2.69
CA PHE A 203 2.03 3.74 -3.11
C PHE A 203 2.25 3.73 -4.62
N GLY A 204 1.94 4.84 -5.27
CA GLY A 204 2.20 5.03 -6.70
C GLY A 204 3.66 5.33 -6.99
N SER A 205 3.99 5.37 -8.27
CA SER A 205 5.36 5.60 -8.74
C SER A 205 5.93 6.95 -8.36
N ILE A 206 5.12 7.97 -8.11
CA ILE A 206 5.60 9.31 -7.72
C ILE A 206 5.63 9.52 -6.20
N ASP A 207 5.19 8.53 -5.42
CA ASP A 207 5.19 8.65 -3.97
C ASP A 207 6.62 8.59 -3.41
N SER A 208 6.99 9.64 -2.69
CA SER A 208 8.34 9.80 -2.15
C SER A 208 8.61 8.92 -0.93
N ALA A 209 9.90 8.69 -0.66
CA ALA A 209 10.35 8.03 0.56
C ALA A 209 9.82 8.71 1.84
N LYS A 210 9.73 10.04 1.87
CA LYS A 210 9.15 10.80 3.00
C LYS A 210 7.70 10.41 3.29
N LYS A 211 6.91 10.23 2.22
CA LYS A 211 5.51 9.79 2.38
C LYS A 211 5.44 8.37 2.94
N ILE A 212 6.32 7.47 2.49
CA ILE A 212 6.41 6.11 3.03
C ILE A 212 6.82 6.16 4.52
N GLU A 213 7.82 6.97 4.86
CA GLU A 213 8.30 7.16 6.23
C GLU A 213 7.18 7.59 7.20
N PHE A 214 6.32 8.52 6.75
CA PHE A 214 5.18 8.97 7.54
C PHE A 214 4.28 7.80 7.97
N PHE A 215 3.99 6.87 7.05
CA PHE A 215 3.21 5.67 7.37
C PHE A 215 4.00 4.68 8.23
N LEU A 216 5.30 4.49 7.96
CA LEU A 216 6.15 3.60 8.77
C LEU A 216 6.18 4.01 10.24
N LYS A 217 6.28 5.32 10.53
CA LYS A 217 6.26 5.84 11.90
C LYS A 217 4.99 5.53 12.66
N GLN A 218 3.85 5.41 11.98
CA GLN A 218 2.57 5.05 12.61
C GLN A 218 2.42 3.56 12.91
N ILE A 219 3.27 2.72 12.31
CA ILE A 219 3.23 1.25 12.49
C ILE A 219 4.29 0.81 13.50
N ILE A 220 5.42 1.50 13.53
CA ILE A 220 6.56 1.21 14.41
C ILE A 220 6.36 1.79 15.81
N SER A 221 5.49 2.81 15.97
CA SER A 221 5.19 3.46 17.24
C SER A 221 4.42 2.58 18.21
#